data_AF-A0A7Z9T9R9-F1
#
_entry.id   AF-A0A7Z9T9R9-F1
#
_cell.length_a   1.000
_cell.length_b   1.000
_cell.length_c   1.000
_cell.angle_alpha   90.00
_cell.angle_beta   90.00
_cell.angle_gamma   90.00
#
_symmetry.space_group_name_H-M   'P 1'
#
loop_
_entity.id
_entity.type
_entity.pdbx_description
1 polymer ?
#
loop_
_entity_poly.entity_id
_entity_poly.type
_entity_poly.pdbx_seq_one_letter_code
_entity_poly.pdbx_strand_id
1 'polypeptide(L)'
;MSTMCVLTLLCLAIQTVSASVTIRDWRGASVAVEEGVVDSDGVRVVYHTAGEGPLVIFVHSITGPWFDWRHQMVALSEGYRVVAMSTRGTDKSDKPEGVEHYTMAKISSDIDAIITHFGEDRAILIGQDSGGFYAWHFAMTY
;
A
#
# COMPACT_ATOMS: atom_id res chain seq x y z
N MET A 1 -20.77 -51.72 -9.41
CA MET A 1 -21.36 -50.49 -9.96
C MET A 1 -21.57 -49.53 -8.80
N SER A 2 -20.54 -48.73 -8.45
CA SER A 2 -20.67 -47.65 -7.47
C SER A 2 -20.28 -46.35 -8.15
N THR A 3 -21.26 -45.47 -8.27
CA THR A 3 -21.19 -44.15 -8.88
C THR A 3 -20.41 -43.22 -7.95
N MET A 4 -19.20 -42.78 -8.36
CA MET A 4 -18.48 -41.71 -7.67
C MET A 4 -19.09 -40.36 -8.05
N CYS A 5 -19.63 -39.68 -7.04
CA CYS A 5 -20.17 -38.33 -7.12
C CYS A 5 -19.02 -37.31 -7.13
N VAL A 6 -18.95 -36.50 -8.19
CA VAL A 6 -18.00 -35.39 -8.36
C VAL A 6 -18.49 -34.21 -7.49
N LEU A 7 -17.73 -33.83 -6.46
CA LEU A 7 -17.92 -32.56 -5.76
C LEU A 7 -16.99 -31.50 -6.37
N THR A 8 -17.54 -30.67 -7.25
CA THR A 8 -16.89 -29.44 -7.72
C THR A 8 -17.07 -28.39 -6.62
N LEU A 9 -16.03 -28.11 -5.84
CA LEU A 9 -16.00 -26.99 -4.91
C LEU A 9 -15.96 -25.68 -5.71
N LEU A 10 -17.09 -24.98 -5.77
CA LEU A 10 -17.17 -23.61 -6.27
C LEU A 10 -16.54 -22.72 -5.18
N CYS A 11 -15.28 -22.32 -5.37
CA CYS A 11 -14.63 -21.34 -4.51
C CYS A 11 -15.25 -19.97 -4.82
N LEU A 12 -16.27 -19.56 -4.07
CA LEU A 12 -16.73 -18.17 -4.07
C LEU A 12 -15.60 -17.33 -3.49
N ALA A 13 -14.80 -16.71 -4.36
CA ALA A 13 -13.98 -15.59 -3.97
C ALA A 13 -14.93 -14.49 -3.47
N ILE A 14 -14.89 -14.24 -2.16
CA ILE A 14 -15.57 -13.09 -1.55
C ILE A 14 -14.90 -11.86 -2.16
N GLN A 15 -15.53 -11.28 -3.19
CA GLN A 15 -15.11 -9.99 -3.72
C GLN A 15 -15.42 -8.96 -2.64
N THR A 16 -14.42 -8.60 -1.85
CA THR A 16 -14.49 -7.40 -1.01
C THR A 16 -14.68 -6.22 -1.94
N VAL A 17 -15.82 -5.54 -1.85
CA VAL A 17 -16.02 -4.24 -2.50
C VAL A 17 -14.97 -3.29 -1.89
N SER A 18 -13.89 -3.00 -2.62
CA SER A 18 -12.95 -1.96 -2.21
C SER A 18 -13.65 -0.61 -2.41
N ALA A 19 -13.56 0.26 -1.40
CA ALA A 19 -14.04 1.62 -1.56
C ALA A 19 -13.06 2.35 -2.49
N SER A 20 -13.51 2.68 -3.71
CA SER A 20 -12.75 3.51 -4.64
C SER A 20 -13.06 4.99 -4.39
N VAL A 21 -12.04 5.83 -4.27
CA VAL A 21 -12.17 7.29 -4.22
C VAL A 21 -11.57 7.92 -5.47
N THR A 22 -12.28 8.85 -6.10
CA THR A 22 -11.73 9.64 -7.20
C THR A 22 -10.95 10.81 -6.65
N ILE A 23 -9.64 10.84 -6.91
CA ILE A 23 -8.79 12.00 -6.60
C ILE A 23 -8.57 12.84 -7.86
N ARG A 24 -8.30 14.13 -7.68
CA ARG A 24 -8.09 15.08 -8.78
C ARG A 24 -6.86 15.94 -8.51
N ASP A 25 -6.10 16.22 -9.56
CA ASP A 25 -5.02 17.18 -9.50
C ASP A 25 -5.49 18.64 -9.70
N TRP A 26 -4.58 19.59 -9.55
CA TRP A 26 -4.91 21.01 -9.72
C TRP A 26 -5.22 21.39 -11.18
N ARG A 27 -4.86 20.56 -12.15
CA ARG A 27 -5.14 20.75 -13.60
C ARG A 27 -6.49 20.19 -13.99
N GLY A 28 -7.12 19.42 -13.11
CA GLY A 28 -8.38 18.75 -13.35
C GLY A 28 -8.25 17.31 -13.84
N ALA A 29 -7.04 16.76 -13.98
CA ALA A 29 -6.86 15.34 -14.24
C ALA A 29 -7.26 14.52 -12.99
N SER A 30 -7.79 13.32 -13.18
CA SER A 30 -8.29 12.50 -12.07
C SER A 30 -8.04 11.03 -12.30
N VAL A 31 -7.88 10.28 -11.20
CA VAL A 31 -7.76 8.83 -11.21
C VAL A 31 -8.61 8.23 -10.09
N ALA A 32 -9.20 7.07 -10.35
CA ALA A 32 -9.84 6.27 -9.31
C ALA A 32 -8.75 5.56 -8.50
N VAL A 33 -8.82 5.68 -7.18
CA VAL A 33 -7.87 5.10 -6.25
C VAL A 33 -8.61 4.09 -5.38
N GLU A 34 -8.06 2.90 -5.29
CA GLU A 34 -8.60 1.82 -4.48
C GLU A 34 -7.89 1.76 -3.14
N GLU A 35 -8.65 1.67 -2.05
CA GLU A 35 -8.12 1.37 -0.72
C GLU A 35 -7.89 -0.14 -0.58
N GLY A 36 -6.73 -0.51 -0.07
CA GLY A 36 -6.37 -1.88 0.27
C GLY A 36 -5.68 -1.97 1.63
N VAL A 37 -5.45 -3.21 2.07
CA VAL A 37 -4.78 -3.50 3.35
C VAL A 37 -3.82 -4.66 3.17
N VAL A 38 -2.63 -4.53 3.77
CA VAL A 38 -1.67 -5.62 3.90
C VAL A 38 -1.41 -5.90 5.37
N ASP A 39 -1.18 -7.17 5.71
CA ASP A 39 -0.69 -7.56 7.03
C ASP A 39 0.84 -7.53 7.05
N SER A 40 1.42 -6.78 7.98
CA SER A 40 2.85 -6.75 8.24
C SER A 40 3.10 -7.24 9.68
N ASP A 41 3.29 -8.54 9.84
CA ASP A 41 3.48 -9.23 11.13
C ASP A 41 2.38 -8.89 12.15
N GLY A 42 1.12 -8.99 11.72
CA GLY A 42 -0.04 -8.68 12.58
C GLY A 42 -0.36 -7.19 12.73
N VAL A 43 0.36 -6.30 12.04
CA VAL A 43 0.00 -4.88 11.91
C VAL A 43 -0.67 -4.68 10.55
N ARG A 44 -1.93 -4.24 10.54
CA ARG A 44 -2.61 -3.90 9.29
C ARG A 44 -2.16 -2.54 8.79
N VAL A 45 -1.55 -2.54 7.61
CA VAL A 45 -1.09 -1.34 6.90
C VAL A 45 -2.05 -1.08 5.76
N VAL A 46 -2.76 0.05 5.84
CA VAL A 46 -3.66 0.52 4.79
C VAL A 46 -2.85 1.22 3.71
N TYR A 47 -3.22 1.00 2.45
CA TYR A 47 -2.64 1.69 1.32
C TYR A 47 -3.72 2.11 0.32
N HIS A 48 -3.35 3.03 -0.56
CA HIS A 48 -4.21 3.56 -1.61
C HIS A 48 -3.49 3.40 -2.96
N THR A 49 -4.09 2.68 -3.89
CA THR A 49 -3.43 2.29 -5.15
C THR A 49 -4.18 2.76 -6.38
N ALA A 50 -3.44 3.07 -7.45
CA ALA A 50 -3.98 3.33 -8.78
C ALA A 50 -2.97 2.95 -9.87
N GLY A 51 -3.47 2.74 -11.09
CA GLY A 51 -2.63 2.44 -12.25
C GLY A 51 -2.04 1.02 -12.25
N GLU A 52 -1.24 0.77 -13.28
CA GLU A 52 -0.57 -0.50 -13.53
C GLU A 52 0.86 -0.25 -14.05
N GLY A 53 1.71 -1.26 -13.97
CA GLY A 53 3.12 -1.16 -14.36
C GLY A 53 4.08 -1.24 -13.16
N PRO A 54 5.32 -0.76 -13.31
CA PRO A 54 6.31 -0.83 -12.23
C PRO A 54 5.81 -0.17 -10.95
N LEU A 55 6.14 -0.76 -9.81
CA LEU A 55 5.65 -0.33 -8.50
C LEU A 55 6.37 0.92 -8.00
N VAL A 56 5.58 1.94 -7.67
CA VAL A 56 6.03 3.16 -6.98
C VAL A 56 5.29 3.25 -5.64
N ILE A 57 6.03 3.30 -4.54
CA ILE A 57 5.47 3.44 -3.20
C ILE A 57 5.77 4.85 -2.67
N PHE A 58 4.72 5.58 -2.33
CA PHE A 58 4.82 6.86 -1.64
C PHE A 58 4.76 6.65 -0.13
N VAL A 59 5.77 7.13 0.58
CA VAL A 59 5.92 7.03 2.03
C VAL A 59 5.78 8.42 2.64
N HIS A 60 4.65 8.70 3.27
CA HIS A 60 4.39 9.99 3.92
C HIS A 60 5.09 10.10 5.30
N SER A 61 5.09 11.29 5.89
CA SER A 61 5.60 11.53 7.25
C SER A 61 4.60 11.13 8.34
N ILE A 62 5.05 10.87 9.58
CA ILE A 62 4.18 10.52 10.72
C ILE A 62 3.05 11.52 11.00
N THR A 63 3.18 12.77 10.55
CA THR A 63 2.18 13.82 10.73
C THR A 63 1.24 14.01 9.53
N GLY A 64 1.51 13.36 8.40
CA GLY A 64 0.78 13.52 7.14
C GLY A 64 -0.09 12.31 6.77
N PRO A 65 -1.11 12.48 5.93
CA PRO A 65 -1.87 11.38 5.35
C PRO A 65 -1.30 10.94 4.00
N TRP A 66 -1.71 9.75 3.54
CA TRP A 66 -1.49 9.29 2.16
C TRP A 66 -1.95 10.32 1.12
N PHE A 67 -3.00 11.09 1.45
CA PHE A 67 -3.66 12.05 0.55
C PHE A 67 -2.77 13.22 0.12
N ASP A 68 -1.64 13.44 0.79
CA ASP A 68 -0.63 14.41 0.37
C ASP A 68 -0.03 14.05 -1.00
N TRP A 69 -0.04 12.77 -1.36
CA TRP A 69 0.49 12.26 -2.63
C TRP A 69 -0.52 12.30 -3.78
N ARG A 70 -1.76 12.74 -3.56
CA ARG A 70 -2.83 12.67 -4.57
C ARG A 70 -2.44 13.27 -5.93
N HIS A 71 -1.65 14.35 -5.94
CA HIS A 71 -1.22 15.00 -7.16
C HIS A 71 -0.19 14.16 -7.93
N GLN A 72 0.74 13.54 -7.20
CA GLN A 72 1.75 12.64 -7.77
C GLN A 72 1.12 11.32 -8.22
N MET A 73 0.15 10.79 -7.48
CA MET A 73 -0.60 9.61 -7.87
C MET A 73 -1.30 9.81 -9.21
N VAL A 74 -2.04 10.92 -9.40
CA VAL A 74 -2.67 11.26 -10.69
C VAL A 74 -1.64 11.34 -11.82
N ALA A 75 -0.49 11.98 -11.57
CA ALA A 75 0.52 12.18 -12.60
C ALA A 75 1.28 10.90 -12.99
N LEU A 76 1.47 9.97 -12.06
CA LEU A 76 2.30 8.78 -12.28
C LEU A 76 1.47 7.52 -12.58
N SER A 77 0.16 7.50 -12.28
CA SER A 77 -0.70 6.33 -12.50
C SER A 77 -0.87 5.93 -13.97
N GLU A 78 -0.50 6.79 -14.92
CA GLU A 78 -0.58 6.48 -16.37
C GLU A 78 0.48 5.46 -16.82
N GLY A 79 1.57 5.30 -16.06
CA GLY A 79 2.67 4.38 -16.44
C GLY A 79 3.26 3.57 -15.29
N TYR A 80 2.76 3.76 -14.08
CA TYR A 80 3.20 3.06 -12.88
C TYR A 80 2.00 2.58 -12.08
N ARG A 81 2.17 1.46 -11.37
CA ARG A 81 1.30 1.14 -10.24
C ARG A 81 1.76 1.98 -9.06
N VAL A 82 0.99 3.00 -8.74
CA VAL A 82 1.27 3.90 -7.63
C VAL A 82 0.56 3.45 -6.37
N VAL A 83 1.28 3.39 -5.26
CA VAL A 83 0.75 2.97 -3.95
C VAL A 83 1.15 4.01 -2.90
N ALA A 84 0.19 4.74 -2.34
CA ALA A 84 0.42 5.60 -1.19
C ALA A 84 0.10 4.82 0.08
N MET A 85 1.13 4.48 0.86
CA MET A 85 0.95 3.76 2.13
C MET A 85 0.56 4.71 3.25
N SER A 86 -0.32 4.26 4.14
CA SER A 86 -0.55 4.89 5.43
C SER A 86 0.40 4.26 6.45
N THR A 87 1.45 4.96 6.88
CA THR A 87 2.46 4.40 7.81
C THR A 87 1.80 3.88 9.09
N ARG A 88 2.32 2.82 9.70
CA ARG A 88 1.86 2.36 11.03
C ARG A 88 1.76 3.54 12.00
N GLY A 89 0.67 3.60 12.77
CA GLY A 89 0.40 4.73 13.66
C GLY A 89 -0.45 5.86 13.07
N THR A 90 -0.69 5.89 11.74
CA THR A 90 -1.44 6.96 11.09
C THR A 90 -2.73 6.46 10.43
N ASP A 91 -3.64 7.39 10.14
CA ASP A 91 -4.86 7.17 9.34
C ASP A 91 -5.65 5.91 9.75
N LYS A 92 -5.92 4.97 8.84
CA LYS A 92 -6.63 3.70 9.10
C LYS A 92 -5.71 2.52 9.39
N SER A 93 -4.40 2.69 9.26
CA SER A 93 -3.43 1.66 9.66
C SER A 93 -3.46 1.46 11.16
N ASP A 94 -3.10 0.26 11.61
CA ASP A 94 -3.08 -0.07 13.03
C ASP A 94 -2.07 0.82 13.80
N LYS A 95 -2.37 1.04 15.09
CA LYS A 95 -1.64 1.92 16.01
C LYS A 95 -1.19 1.11 17.21
N PRO A 96 -0.21 0.19 17.05
CA PRO A 96 0.26 -0.62 18.16
C PRO A 96 0.77 0.25 19.31
N GLU A 97 0.47 -0.14 20.54
CA GLU A 97 0.97 0.56 21.73
C GLU A 97 2.46 0.29 21.91
N GLY A 98 3.22 1.27 22.42
CA GLY A 98 4.66 1.13 22.69
C GLY A 98 5.56 1.66 21.57
N VAL A 99 6.64 2.36 21.95
CA VAL A 99 7.58 3.03 21.01
C VAL A 99 8.39 2.03 20.19
N GLU A 100 8.59 0.83 20.71
CA GLU A 100 9.28 -0.30 20.08
C GLU A 100 8.60 -0.75 18.77
N HIS A 101 7.32 -0.47 18.60
CA HIS A 101 6.58 -0.80 17.39
C HIS A 101 6.79 0.19 16.23
N TYR A 102 7.52 1.29 16.46
CA TYR A 102 7.74 2.39 15.50
C TYR A 102 9.22 2.58 15.15
N THR A 103 10.04 1.54 15.32
CA THR A 103 11.44 1.56 14.87
C THR A 103 11.54 1.60 13.34
N MET A 104 12.67 2.08 12.80
CA MET A 104 12.90 2.09 11.34
C MET A 104 12.72 0.71 10.72
N ALA A 105 13.23 -0.34 11.38
CA ALA A 105 13.09 -1.71 10.91
C ALA A 105 11.62 -2.14 10.78
N LYS A 106 10.76 -1.75 11.72
CA LYS A 106 9.32 -2.05 11.67
C LYS A 106 8.62 -1.36 10.51
N ILE A 107 8.99 -0.13 10.19
CA ILE A 107 8.44 0.60 9.04
C ILE A 107 9.00 0.03 7.73
N SER A 108 10.26 -0.40 7.69
CA SER A 108 10.81 -1.10 6.53
C SER A 108 10.12 -2.45 6.28
N SER A 109 9.73 -3.18 7.32
CA SER A 109 8.90 -4.39 7.17
C SER A 109 7.52 -4.06 6.58
N ASP A 110 6.92 -2.92 6.91
CA ASP A 110 5.65 -2.50 6.27
C ASP A 110 5.83 -2.27 4.77
N ILE A 111 6.93 -1.63 4.37
CA ILE A 111 7.26 -1.37 2.97
C ILE A 111 7.48 -2.70 2.23
N ASP A 112 8.25 -3.62 2.82
CA ASP A 112 8.51 -4.96 2.26
C ASP A 112 7.21 -5.77 2.10
N ALA A 113 6.32 -5.70 3.09
CA ALA A 113 5.02 -6.34 3.04
C ALA A 113 4.17 -5.80 1.87
N ILE A 114 4.18 -4.49 1.62
CA ILE A 114 3.51 -3.91 0.44
C ILE A 114 4.13 -4.42 -0.86
N ILE A 115 5.46 -4.42 -0.98
CA ILE A 115 6.17 -4.89 -2.17
C ILE A 115 5.78 -6.35 -2.47
N THR A 116 5.89 -7.21 -1.46
CA THR A 116 5.52 -8.63 -1.54
C THR A 116 4.04 -8.82 -1.87
N HIS A 117 3.15 -8.03 -1.27
CA HIS A 117 1.71 -8.11 -1.51
C HIS A 117 1.34 -7.88 -2.97
N PHE A 118 2.03 -6.95 -3.65
CA PHE A 118 1.83 -6.70 -5.08
C PHE A 118 2.58 -7.68 -5.99
N GLY A 119 3.29 -8.66 -5.42
CA GLY A 119 4.01 -9.70 -6.17
C GLY A 119 5.25 -9.18 -6.89
N GLU A 120 5.85 -8.09 -6.38
CA GLU A 120 7.04 -7.47 -6.94
C GLU A 120 8.27 -7.80 -6.08
N ASP A 121 9.45 -7.83 -6.70
CA ASP A 121 10.73 -8.03 -5.97
C ASP A 121 11.40 -6.69 -5.60
N ARG A 122 10.92 -5.57 -6.17
CA ARG A 122 11.48 -4.23 -5.98
C ARG A 122 10.44 -3.15 -6.23
N ALA A 123 10.67 -1.97 -5.65
CA ALA A 123 9.86 -0.79 -5.90
C ALA A 123 10.71 0.48 -5.99
N ILE A 124 10.15 1.52 -6.60
CA ILE A 124 10.66 2.88 -6.50
C ILE A 124 10.02 3.51 -5.26
N LEU A 125 10.84 3.98 -4.31
CA LEU A 125 10.35 4.64 -3.10
C LEU A 125 10.43 6.16 -3.22
N ILE A 126 9.34 6.84 -2.88
CA ILE A 126 9.27 8.31 -2.81
C ILE A 126 8.84 8.69 -1.40
N GLY A 127 9.76 9.27 -0.62
CA GLY A 127 9.53 9.67 0.76
C GLY A 127 9.53 11.18 0.97
N GLN A 128 8.72 11.67 1.90
CA GLN A 128 8.72 13.08 2.34
C GLN A 128 8.91 13.18 3.87
N ASP A 129 9.78 14.09 4.30
CA ASP A 129 10.13 14.32 5.72
C ASP A 129 10.54 13.00 6.42
N SER A 130 9.83 12.54 7.46
CA SER A 130 10.17 11.26 8.10
C SER A 130 10.03 10.06 7.15
N GLY A 131 9.10 10.13 6.20
CA GLY A 131 8.98 9.16 5.10
C GLY A 131 10.21 9.11 4.21
N GLY A 132 10.95 10.21 4.09
CA GLY A 132 12.26 10.24 3.46
C GLY A 132 13.24 9.34 4.21
N PHE A 133 13.41 9.55 5.52
CA PHE A 133 14.30 8.70 6.33
C PHE A 133 13.93 7.22 6.27
N TYR A 134 12.64 6.89 6.22
CA TYR A 134 12.18 5.51 6.07
C TYR A 134 12.58 4.90 4.73
N ALA A 135 12.39 5.63 3.63
CA ALA A 135 12.78 5.19 2.29
C ALA A 135 14.30 4.97 2.19
N TRP A 136 15.10 5.89 2.75
CA TRP A 136 16.55 5.75 2.82
C TRP A 136 16.97 4.53 3.65
N HIS A 137 16.37 4.33 4.82
CA HIS A 137 16.67 3.18 5.67
C HIS A 137 16.37 1.86 4.96
N PHE A 138 15.20 1.76 4.31
CA PHE A 138 14.83 0.58 3.52
C PHE A 138 15.86 0.29 2.43
N ALA A 139 16.19 1.27 1.59
CA ALA A 139 17.14 1.10 0.49
C ALA A 139 18.58 0.73 0.91
N MET A 140 18.94 0.94 2.18
CA MET A 140 20.24 0.52 2.72
C MET A 140 20.22 -0.88 3.33
N THR A 141 19.05 -1.45 3.60
CA THR A 141 18.89 -2.67 4.42
C THR A 141 18.21 -3.83 3.71
N TYR A 142 17.54 -3.57 2.58
CA TYR A 142 16.92 -4.54 1.67
C TYR A 142 17.59 -4.46 0.30
#